data_AF-A0A923R4T5-F1
#
_entry.id   AF-A0A923R4T5-F1
#
_cell.length_a   1.000
_cell.length_b   1.000
_cell.length_c   1.000
_cell.angle_alpha   90.00
_cell.angle_beta   90.00
_cell.angle_gamma   90.00
#
_symmetry.space_group_name_H-M   'P 1'
#
loop_
_entity.id
_entity.type
_entity.pdbx_description
1 polymer ?
#
loop_
_entity_poly.entity_id
_entity_poly.type
_entity_poly.pdbx_seq_one_letter_code
_entity_poly.pdbx_strand_id
1 'polypeptide(L)'
;MSKKKGKFDLTKLVHDGALQDKETIYFVSNPQLFATIEKQPNGEFKIHTDDGTTTIHAFAQKCLGTEPPDHATRWFRTQKGETIYEVWQHSEDDQAVA
;
A
#
# COMPACT_ATOMS: atom_id res chain seq x y z
N MET A 1 25.56 -2.71 1.11
CA MET A 1 24.85 -2.35 2.36
C MET A 1 23.58 -3.18 2.40
N SER A 2 23.49 -4.13 3.32
CA SER A 2 22.32 -5.01 3.46
C SER A 2 21.09 -4.16 3.77
N LYS A 3 20.31 -3.82 2.73
CA LYS A 3 18.97 -3.25 2.87
C LYS A 3 18.23 -4.24 3.75
N LYS A 4 18.09 -3.93 5.05
CA LYS A 4 17.15 -4.65 5.91
C LYS A 4 15.85 -4.59 5.12
N LYS A 5 15.42 -5.71 4.54
CA LYS A 5 14.10 -5.82 3.96
C LYS A 5 13.16 -5.61 5.14
N GLY A 6 12.81 -4.35 5.39
CA GLY A 6 11.79 -4.01 6.36
C GLY A 6 10.55 -4.82 6.01
N LYS A 7 9.79 -5.23 7.03
CA LYS A 7 8.48 -5.78 6.73
C LYS A 7 7.71 -4.69 6.00
N PHE A 8 7.19 -5.03 4.82
CA PHE A 8 6.37 -4.11 4.06
C PHE A 8 5.21 -3.66 4.95
N ASP A 9 5.11 -2.34 5.18
CA ASP A 9 4.07 -1.76 6.01
C ASP A 9 3.30 -0.72 5.21
N LEU A 10 2.12 -1.12 4.74
CA LEU A 10 1.22 -0.27 4.00
C LEU A 10 0.73 0.91 4.85
N THR A 11 0.58 0.70 6.15
CA THR A 11 0.17 1.75 7.09
C THR A 11 1.20 2.86 7.09
N LYS A 12 2.50 2.49 7.18
CA LYS A 12 3.58 3.47 7.15
C LYS A 12 3.54 4.30 5.86
N LEU A 13 3.38 3.68 4.70
CA LEU A 13 3.30 4.39 3.42
C LEU A 13 2.23 5.48 3.36
N VAL A 14 1.05 5.20 3.90
CA VAL A 14 -0.06 6.16 3.89
C VAL A 14 0.19 7.29 4.88
N HIS A 15 0.80 6.98 6.03
CA HIS A 15 1.24 7.98 7.00
C HIS A 15 2.42 8.84 6.51
N ASP A 16 3.34 8.27 5.71
CA ASP A 16 4.46 8.96 5.06
C ASP A 16 3.97 9.91 3.94
N GLY A 17 2.70 9.83 3.56
CA GLY A 17 2.10 10.65 2.50
C GLY A 17 2.37 10.13 1.09
N ALA A 18 3.01 8.96 0.97
CA ALA A 18 3.24 8.29 -0.31
C ALA A 18 1.93 7.77 -0.93
N LEU A 19 0.92 7.50 -0.09
CA LEU A 19 -0.46 7.26 -0.50
C LEU A 19 -1.37 8.34 0.08
N GLN A 20 -2.16 8.97 -0.78
CA GLN A 20 -2.98 10.14 -0.42
C GLN A 20 -4.42 9.74 -0.07
N ASP A 21 -5.13 10.66 0.61
CA ASP A 21 -6.58 10.57 0.77
C ASP A 21 -7.25 10.56 -0.62
N LYS A 22 -8.23 9.67 -0.80
CA LYS A 22 -8.96 9.39 -2.04
C LYS A 22 -8.11 8.82 -3.17
N GLU A 23 -6.89 8.38 -2.87
CA GLU A 23 -6.05 7.70 -3.84
C GLU A 23 -6.64 6.33 -4.19
N THR A 24 -6.69 6.01 -5.48
CA THR A 24 -7.20 4.72 -5.95
C THR A 24 -6.04 3.83 -6.35
N ILE A 25 -6.00 2.64 -5.76
CA ILE A 25 -5.03 1.59 -6.05
C ILE A 25 -5.71 0.45 -6.78
N TYR A 26 -5.01 -0.14 -7.74
CA TYR A 26 -5.51 -1.24 -8.57
C TYR A 26 -4.75 -2.51 -8.27
N PHE A 27 -5.42 -3.65 -8.31
CA PHE A 27 -4.73 -4.93 -8.16
C PHE A 27 -3.92 -5.24 -9.41
N VAL A 28 -2.64 -5.60 -9.24
CA VAL A 28 -1.74 -5.95 -10.35
C VAL A 28 -2.21 -7.23 -11.07
N SER A 29 -2.71 -8.21 -10.33
CA SER A 29 -3.35 -9.42 -10.91
C SER A 29 -4.56 -9.11 -11.78
N ASN A 30 -5.38 -8.15 -11.34
CA ASN A 30 -6.68 -7.93 -11.92
C ASN A 30 -7.04 -6.45 -11.84
N PRO A 31 -6.77 -5.67 -12.90
CA PRO A 31 -6.94 -4.23 -12.89
C PRO A 31 -8.41 -3.79 -12.85
N GLN A 32 -9.36 -4.72 -12.98
CA GLN A 32 -10.78 -4.47 -12.74
C GLN A 32 -11.11 -4.35 -11.25
N LEU A 33 -10.29 -4.97 -10.38
CA LEU A 33 -10.39 -4.78 -8.95
C LEU A 33 -9.56 -3.56 -8.55
N PHE A 34 -10.20 -2.65 -7.83
CA PHE A 34 -9.59 -1.46 -7.29
C PHE A 34 -10.01 -1.26 -5.85
N ALA A 35 -9.21 -0.47 -5.14
CA ALA A 35 -9.44 -0.09 -3.78
C ALA A 35 -9.14 1.41 -3.63
N THR A 36 -9.96 2.12 -2.88
CA THR A 36 -9.78 3.56 -2.65
C THR A 36 -9.38 3.78 -1.20
N ILE A 37 -8.31 4.54 -0.99
CA ILE A 37 -7.85 4.93 0.33
C ILE A 37 -8.65 6.15 0.76
N GLU A 38 -9.24 6.12 1.95
CA GLU A 38 -10.01 7.23 2.50
C GLU A 38 -9.50 7.55 3.91
N LYS A 39 -9.15 8.81 4.14
CA LYS A 39 -8.78 9.31 5.45
C LYS A 39 -10.04 9.68 6.22
N GLN A 40 -10.26 8.95 7.31
CA GLN A 40 -11.38 9.21 8.21
C GLN A 40 -11.11 10.48 9.04
N PRO A 41 -12.17 11.14 9.53
CA PRO A 41 -12.06 12.38 10.31
C PRO A 41 -11.32 12.21 11.66
N ASN A 42 -11.17 10.98 12.14
CA ASN A 42 -10.35 10.64 13.30
C ASN A 42 -8.83 10.58 12.98
N GLY A 43 -8.43 10.80 11.72
CA GLY A 43 -7.04 10.71 11.26
C GLY A 43 -6.59 9.30 10.86
N GLU A 44 -7.46 8.30 10.97
CA GLU A 44 -7.18 6.91 10.58
C GLU A 44 -7.45 6.71 9.09
N PHE A 45 -6.64 5.90 8.42
CA PHE A 45 -6.88 5.59 7.01
C PHE A 45 -7.61 4.26 6.86
N LYS A 46 -8.59 4.23 5.96
CA LYS A 46 -9.36 3.04 5.60
C LYS A 46 -9.28 2.79 4.11
N ILE A 47 -9.47 1.53 3.72
CA ILE A 47 -9.51 1.11 2.33
C ILE A 47 -10.94 0.68 2.00
N HIS A 48 -11.51 1.30 0.98
CA HIS A 48 -12.80 0.97 0.41
C HIS A 48 -12.58 0.08 -0.81
N THR A 49 -13.12 -1.13 -0.75
CA THR A 49 -13.19 -2.06 -1.88
C THR A 49 -14.64 -2.35 -2.22
N ASP A 50 -14.87 -3.02 -3.36
CA ASP A 50 -16.19 -3.52 -3.73
C ASP A 50 -16.79 -4.46 -2.66
N ASP A 51 -15.93 -5.23 -1.97
CA ASP A 51 -16.29 -6.15 -0.87
C ASP A 51 -16.64 -5.43 0.44
N GLY A 52 -16.38 -4.11 0.52
CA GLY A 52 -16.63 -3.28 1.70
C GLY A 52 -15.41 -2.46 2.13
N THR A 53 -15.58 -1.78 3.26
CA THR A 53 -14.55 -0.93 3.88
C THR A 53 -13.78 -1.70 4.96
N THR A 54 -12.46 -1.64 4.92
CA THR A 54 -11.57 -2.24 5.93
C THR A 54 -10.45 -1.27 6.32
N THR A 55 -9.66 -1.60 7.35
CA THR A 55 -8.48 -0.79 7.73
C THR A 55 -7.30 -1.12 6.82
N ILE A 56 -6.37 -0.16 6.66
CA ILE A 56 -5.14 -0.39 5.87
C ILE A 56 -4.38 -1.62 6.37
N HIS A 57 -4.29 -1.78 7.68
CA HIS A 57 -3.62 -2.92 8.29
C HIS A 57 -4.28 -4.25 7.94
N ALA A 58 -5.60 -4.36 8.13
CA ALA A 58 -6.34 -5.58 7.82
C ALA A 58 -6.31 -5.89 6.31
N PHE A 59 -6.35 -4.86 5.46
CA PHE A 59 -6.21 -5.01 4.01
C PHE A 59 -4.83 -5.53 3.63
N ALA A 60 -3.76 -4.94 4.18
CA ALA A 60 -2.39 -5.38 3.95
C ALA A 60 -2.21 -6.84 4.39
N GLN A 61 -2.74 -7.22 5.56
CA GLN A 61 -2.69 -8.61 6.02
C GLN A 61 -3.51 -9.56 5.12
N LYS A 62 -4.71 -9.16 4.66
CA LYS A 62 -5.57 -9.96 3.77
C LYS A 62 -4.92 -10.17 2.41
N CYS A 63 -4.29 -9.14 1.85
CA CYS A 63 -3.79 -9.16 0.49
C CYS A 63 -2.33 -9.58 0.38
N LEU A 64 -1.46 -9.10 1.27
CA LEU A 64 -0.02 -9.35 1.22
C LEU A 64 0.40 -10.44 2.21
N GLY A 65 -0.30 -10.57 3.34
CA GLY A 65 0.10 -11.45 4.45
C GLY A 65 1.13 -10.78 5.36
N THR A 66 1.77 -11.57 6.23
CA THR A 66 2.85 -11.11 7.15
C THR A 66 4.24 -11.07 6.50
N GLU A 67 4.37 -11.58 5.28
CA GLU A 67 5.60 -11.61 4.50
C GLU A 67 5.36 -11.00 3.12
N PRO A 68 6.33 -10.28 2.54
CA PRO A 68 6.18 -9.73 1.20
C PRO A 68 5.91 -10.91 0.24
N PRO A 69 4.78 -10.91 -0.50
CA PRO A 69 4.47 -12.02 -1.38
C PRO A 69 5.48 -11.99 -2.52
N ASP A 70 6.25 -13.08 -2.63
CA ASP A 70 7.11 -13.41 -3.77
C ASP A 70 6.32 -13.46 -5.09
N HIS A 71 4.98 -13.45 -5.01
CA HIS A 71 4.06 -13.41 -6.13
C HIS A 71 3.45 -12.02 -6.36
N ALA A 72 3.74 -11.47 -7.55
CA ALA A 72 3.16 -10.25 -8.13
C ALA A 72 1.62 -10.22 -8.13
N THR A 73 0.97 -11.37 -7.91
CA THR A 73 -0.49 -11.47 -7.93
C THR A 73 -1.19 -10.75 -6.78
N ARG A 74 -0.46 -10.43 -5.71
CA ARG A 74 -0.98 -9.77 -4.51
C ARG A 74 -0.63 -8.29 -4.42
N TRP A 75 0.04 -7.79 -5.44
CA TRP A 75 0.54 -6.43 -5.46
C TRP A 75 -0.53 -5.46 -5.93
N PHE A 76 -0.37 -4.23 -5.48
CA PHE A 76 -1.20 -3.10 -5.87
C PHE A 76 -0.35 -2.14 -6.68
N ARG A 77 -1.00 -1.39 -7.55
CA ARG A 77 -0.41 -0.27 -8.28
C ARG A 77 -1.22 0.98 -8.07
N THR A 78 -0.54 2.11 -7.98
CA THR A 78 -1.20 3.42 -7.95
C THR A 78 -1.77 3.74 -9.33
N GLN A 79 -2.57 4.81 -9.42
CA GLN A 79 -3.04 5.32 -10.70
C GLN A 79 -1.89 5.72 -11.65
N LYS A 80 -0.68 6.00 -11.11
CA LYS A 80 0.53 6.30 -11.89
C LYS A 80 1.16 5.06 -12.52
N GLY A 81 0.69 3.85 -12.17
CA GLY A 81 1.24 2.59 -12.67
C GLY A 81 2.39 2.03 -11.84
N GLU A 82 2.88 2.77 -10.84
CA GLU A 82 3.90 2.33 -9.88
C GLU A 82 3.29 1.34 -8.88
N THR A 83 3.99 0.24 -8.60
CA THR A 83 3.54 -0.67 -7.56
C THR A 83 3.75 -0.09 -6.16
N ILE A 84 2.88 -0.43 -5.23
CA ILE A 84 2.99 0.10 -3.85
C ILE A 84 4.30 -0.36 -3.18
N TYR A 85 4.88 -1.47 -3.61
CA TYR A 85 6.20 -1.87 -3.17
C TYR A 85 7.31 -0.97 -3.72
N GLU A 86 7.26 -0.57 -4.99
CA GLU A 86 8.20 0.41 -5.55
C GLU A 86 8.08 1.74 -4.80
N VAL A 87 6.85 2.17 -4.50
CA VAL A 87 6.59 3.35 -3.68
C VAL A 87 7.19 3.21 -2.28
N TRP A 88 7.10 2.02 -1.68
CA TRP A 88 7.72 1.72 -0.38
C TRP A 88 9.24 1.72 -0.44
N GLN A 89 9.83 1.11 -1.47
CA GLN A 89 11.28 1.15 -1.67
C GLN A 89 11.77 2.59 -1.89
N HIS A 90 11.04 3.39 -2.66
CA HIS A 90 11.36 4.81 -2.85
C HIS A 90 11.25 5.61 -1.54
N SER A 91 10.23 5.35 -0.72
CA SER A 91 10.06 5.99 0.59
C SER A 91 11.16 5.58 1.59
N GLU A 92 11.65 4.33 1.55
CA GLU A 92 12.80 3.91 2.36
C GLU A 92 14.14 4.48 1.86
N ASP A 93 14.35 4.58 0.54
CA ASP A 93 15.57 5.16 -0.03
C ASP A 93 15.64 6.69 0.18
N ASP A 94 14.51 7.41 0.13
CA ASP A 94 14.45 8.87 0.38
C ASP A 94 14.77 9.23 1.85
N GLN A 95 14.44 8.33 2.78
CA GLN A 95 14.74 8.50 4.21
C GLN A 95 16.21 8.18 4.56
N ALA A 96 16.99 7.59 3.65
CA ALA A 96 18.40 7.25 3.85
C ALA A 96 19.37 8.38 3.46
N VAL A 97 18.87 9.50 2.92
CA VAL A 97 19.67 10.65 2.45
C VAL A 97 19.51 11.92 3.28
N ALA A 98 18.86 11.86 4.46
CA ALA A 98 18.71 12.99 5.38
C ALA A 98 19.66 12.91 6.59
#